data_AF-A0A6M3KBE5-F1
#
_entry.id   AF-A0A6M3KBE5-F1
#
_cell.length_a   1.000
_cell.length_b   1.000
_cell.length_c   1.000
_cell.angle_alpha   90.00
_cell.angle_beta   90.00
_cell.angle_gamma   90.00
#
_symmetry.space_group_name_H-M   'P 1'
#
loop_
_entity.id
_entity.type
_entity.pdbx_description
1 polymer ?
#
loop_
_entity_poly.entity_id
_entity_poly.type
_entity_poly.pdbx_seq_one_letter_code
_entity_poly.pdbx_strand_id
1 'polypeptide(L)'
;MKRLTCFLLICAVIGAVLGMGAGSSICPYMTVYIRTLLDDATQGAAQTTLGLGTGDSPTFAGLTTTGNSIFGLNSSVLQPTTDSTTFFQVKDQDGNVIGNFDTVNNRLGIQTDAPLAPVHIKLGTGQSVPTVKDLLVIENNGDAFVNFIGLSGNTTQGFIFSDNVRSIGNIGYQHSTGTFFMTAGGTRTFNLNAGGVGEFLGLDPSLTIHNETHEDTDGGRESELNFKGEQSGGEETTLARIEVSHDGAADDEKGQEKGFINDGDDGDSPTQVREWDSIGLEFVNSTIIYDVNNISADIVTFNTYGLHIIDSSGAGITGTLAAGTKTGQSVKFVCKTSGNDIDITVSNHVTSDPEVIRLDTAKEWLELVWDGTDWVEVDGNGQSYP
;
A
#
# COMPACT_ATOMS: atom_id res chain seq x y z
N MET A 1 -74.44 6.10 36.34
CA MET A 1 -75.41 6.89 37.14
C MET A 1 -75.82 6.28 38.49
N LYS A 2 -76.04 4.95 38.64
CA LYS A 2 -76.45 4.35 39.93
C LYS A 2 -75.39 4.33 41.06
N ARG A 3 -74.09 4.49 40.75
CA ARG A 3 -73.01 4.57 41.77
C ARG A 3 -72.78 5.98 42.33
N LEU A 4 -73.23 7.02 41.62
CA LEU A 4 -73.10 8.42 42.07
C LEU A 4 -74.21 8.79 43.07
N THR A 5 -75.38 8.17 42.95
CA THR A 5 -76.52 8.40 43.86
C THR A 5 -76.34 7.72 45.23
N CYS A 6 -75.64 6.59 45.31
CA CYS A 6 -75.30 5.98 46.62
C CYS A 6 -74.26 6.78 47.40
N PHE A 7 -73.32 7.44 46.71
CA PHE A 7 -72.29 8.23 47.37
C PHE A 7 -72.84 9.56 47.92
N LEU A 8 -73.77 10.20 47.19
CA LEU A 8 -74.48 11.39 47.71
C LEU A 8 -75.41 11.06 48.88
N LEU A 9 -76.03 9.88 48.91
CA LEU A 9 -76.93 9.50 50.00
C LEU A 9 -76.18 9.15 51.29
N ILE A 10 -74.98 8.56 51.20
CA ILE A 10 -74.13 8.30 52.37
C ILE A 10 -73.57 9.61 52.96
N CYS A 11 -73.20 10.58 52.12
CA CYS A 11 -72.78 11.90 52.59
C CYS A 11 -73.94 12.70 53.24
N ALA A 12 -75.16 12.58 52.70
CA ALA A 12 -76.33 13.26 53.28
C ALA A 12 -76.78 12.64 54.62
N VAL A 13 -76.67 11.33 54.79
CA VAL A 13 -77.04 10.64 56.05
C VAL A 13 -76.00 10.87 57.15
N ILE A 14 -74.71 10.95 56.82
CA ILE A 14 -73.66 11.25 57.80
C ILE A 14 -73.70 12.73 58.23
N GLY A 15 -74.05 13.65 57.31
CA GLY A 15 -74.21 15.07 57.63
C GLY A 15 -75.41 15.42 58.52
N ALA A 16 -76.43 14.55 58.59
CA ALA A 16 -77.63 14.78 59.41
C ALA A 16 -77.58 14.12 60.80
N VAL A 17 -76.79 13.06 61.00
CA VAL A 17 -76.69 12.33 62.29
C VAL A 17 -75.58 12.89 63.19
N LEU A 18 -74.60 13.59 62.63
CA LEU A 18 -73.59 14.31 63.40
C LEU A 18 -73.86 15.80 63.23
N GLY A 19 -74.40 16.43 64.29
CA GLY A 19 -74.72 17.85 64.30
C GLY A 19 -73.51 18.72 63.98
N MET A 20 -73.35 19.06 62.71
CA MET A 20 -72.35 20.01 62.22
C MET A 20 -73.04 21.37 62.09
N GLY A 21 -73.04 22.12 63.18
CA GLY A 21 -73.30 23.55 63.14
C GLY A 21 -72.35 24.23 62.15
N ALA A 22 -72.85 25.25 61.46
CA ALA A 22 -72.08 26.16 60.63
C ALA A 22 -70.88 26.68 61.44
N GLY A 23 -69.69 26.15 61.16
CA GLY A 23 -68.46 26.46 61.91
C GLY A 23 -67.61 25.25 62.30
N SER A 24 -68.06 24.01 62.07
CA SER A 24 -67.23 22.82 62.35
C SER A 24 -66.22 22.57 61.23
N SER A 25 -64.96 22.77 61.59
CA SER A 25 -63.78 22.34 60.85
C SER A 25 -63.99 20.92 60.33
N ILE A 26 -63.79 20.75 59.02
CA ILE A 26 -63.70 19.44 58.37
C ILE A 26 -62.81 18.55 59.26
N CYS A 27 -63.27 17.35 59.59
CA CYS A 27 -62.54 16.41 60.44
C CYS A 27 -61.06 16.39 60.03
N PRO A 28 -60.11 16.73 60.92
CA PRO A 28 -58.71 16.96 60.54
C PRO A 28 -58.07 15.73 59.89
N TYR A 29 -58.57 14.53 60.17
CA TYR A 29 -58.12 13.30 59.53
C TYR A 29 -58.56 13.17 58.07
N MET A 30 -59.74 13.71 57.71
CA MET A 30 -60.25 13.64 56.34
C MET A 30 -59.62 14.70 55.45
N THR A 31 -59.26 15.87 56.00
CA THR A 31 -58.54 16.90 55.25
C THR A 31 -57.07 16.57 55.04
N VAL A 32 -56.46 15.75 55.89
CA VAL A 32 -55.10 15.22 55.68
C VAL A 32 -55.13 14.10 54.64
N TYR A 33 -56.05 13.13 54.75
CA TYR A 33 -56.16 12.01 53.81
C TYR A 33 -56.55 12.44 52.39
N ILE A 34 -57.42 13.45 52.25
CA ILE A 34 -57.79 14.01 50.95
C ILE A 34 -56.71 14.93 50.39
N ARG A 35 -55.94 15.68 51.21
CA ARG A 35 -54.80 16.46 50.71
C ARG A 35 -53.61 15.61 50.28
N THR A 36 -53.44 14.43 50.86
CA THR A 36 -52.44 13.46 50.37
C THR A 36 -52.87 12.75 49.09
N LEU A 37 -54.17 12.79 48.74
CA LEU A 37 -54.72 12.17 47.52
C LEU A 37 -55.03 13.18 46.41
N LEU A 38 -55.20 14.46 46.76
CA LEU A 38 -55.43 15.58 45.83
C LEU A 38 -54.19 16.47 45.81
N ASP A 39 -53.24 16.08 44.97
CA ASP A 39 -52.12 16.88 44.48
C ASP A 39 -52.59 18.04 43.56
N ASP A 40 -53.67 18.73 43.91
CA ASP A 40 -54.14 19.91 43.17
C ASP A 40 -55.20 20.69 43.95
N ALA A 41 -54.85 21.91 44.38
CA ALA A 41 -55.87 22.89 44.74
C ALA A 41 -55.47 24.35 44.47
N THR A 42 -54.28 24.63 43.94
CA THR A 42 -53.85 26.01 43.65
C THR A 42 -53.10 26.09 42.33
N GLN A 43 -53.89 26.37 41.28
CA GLN A 43 -53.59 26.42 39.85
C GLN A 43 -52.57 27.50 39.38
N GLY A 44 -51.73 28.04 40.27
CA GLY A 44 -50.91 29.24 39.99
C GLY A 44 -49.40 29.09 40.12
N ALA A 45 -48.90 28.02 40.74
CA ALA A 45 -47.46 27.78 40.88
C ALA A 45 -47.10 26.52 40.10
N ALA A 46 -46.17 26.63 39.14
CA ALA A 46 -45.63 25.47 38.44
C ALA A 46 -45.05 24.49 39.47
N GLN A 47 -45.55 23.25 39.49
CA GLN A 47 -45.01 22.20 40.35
C GLN A 47 -43.53 21.99 39.99
N THR A 48 -42.64 22.10 40.97
CA THR A 48 -41.20 21.85 40.78
C THR A 48 -40.81 20.40 41.11
N THR A 49 -41.71 19.63 41.73
CA THR A 49 -41.45 18.23 42.14
C THR A 49 -42.73 17.40 42.07
N LEU A 50 -42.62 16.11 41.74
CA LEU A 50 -43.74 15.15 41.72
C LEU A 50 -44.11 14.58 43.11
N GLY A 51 -43.58 15.15 44.19
CA GLY A 51 -43.86 14.69 45.57
C GLY A 51 -43.31 13.30 45.92
N LEU A 52 -42.49 12.71 45.05
CA LEU A 52 -41.80 11.43 45.28
C LEU A 52 -40.66 11.72 46.26
N GLY A 53 -40.74 11.19 47.49
CA GLY A 53 -39.73 11.45 48.51
C GLY A 53 -38.35 10.93 48.10
N THR A 54 -37.30 11.28 48.85
CA THR A 54 -35.90 10.88 48.55
C THR A 54 -35.60 9.39 48.75
N GLY A 55 -36.60 8.58 49.12
CA GLY A 55 -36.47 7.14 49.38
C GLY A 55 -37.37 6.25 48.52
N ASP A 56 -38.29 6.84 47.74
CA ASP A 56 -39.18 6.08 46.89
C ASP A 56 -38.51 5.81 45.54
N SER A 57 -38.56 4.57 45.07
CA SER A 57 -38.13 4.17 43.72
C SER A 57 -39.38 4.01 42.84
N PRO A 58 -39.97 5.11 42.34
CA PRO A 58 -41.17 5.04 41.51
C PRO A 58 -40.88 4.25 40.22
N THR A 59 -41.73 3.29 39.90
CA THR A 59 -41.71 2.60 38.60
C THR A 59 -42.73 3.23 37.69
N PHE A 60 -42.26 3.89 36.62
CA PHE A 60 -43.14 4.44 35.60
C PHE A 60 -43.20 3.48 34.40
N ALA A 61 -44.38 2.88 34.16
CA ALA A 61 -44.61 2.11 32.95
C ALA A 61 -44.94 3.07 31.78
N GLY A 62 -44.11 3.07 30.73
CA GLY A 62 -44.38 3.83 29.50
C GLY A 62 -44.25 5.35 29.62
N LEU A 63 -43.36 5.85 30.48
CA LEU A 63 -43.10 7.28 30.62
C LEU A 63 -42.76 7.91 29.26
N THR A 64 -43.61 8.81 28.79
CA THR A 64 -43.34 9.67 27.63
C THR A 64 -43.12 11.08 28.16
N THR A 65 -41.97 11.65 27.83
CA THR A 65 -41.68 13.06 28.12
C THR A 65 -41.76 13.84 26.82
N THR A 66 -42.35 15.04 26.86
CA THR A 66 -42.49 15.91 25.69
C THR A 66 -41.63 17.15 25.85
N GLY A 67 -41.15 17.70 24.73
CA GLY A 67 -40.22 18.83 24.75
C GLY A 67 -38.84 18.48 25.33
N ASN A 68 -38.12 19.50 25.79
CA ASN A 68 -36.77 19.35 26.33
C ASN A 68 -36.84 18.81 27.76
N SER A 69 -36.48 17.53 27.94
CA SER A 69 -36.43 16.89 29.26
C SER A 69 -35.00 16.66 29.70
N ILE A 70 -34.71 16.91 30.97
CA ILE A 70 -33.40 16.68 31.59
C ILE A 70 -33.53 15.45 32.50
N PHE A 71 -32.77 14.39 32.21
CA PHE A 71 -32.73 13.19 33.05
C PHE A 71 -31.60 13.30 34.07
N GLY A 72 -31.97 13.58 35.32
CA GLY A 72 -31.05 13.70 36.45
C GLY A 72 -30.27 15.02 36.49
N LEU A 73 -29.86 15.46 37.68
CA LEU A 73 -29.03 16.67 37.86
C LEU A 73 -27.53 16.37 37.82
N ASN A 74 -27.12 15.14 38.15
CA ASN A 74 -25.70 14.74 38.25
C ASN A 74 -25.38 13.53 37.37
N SER A 75 -26.14 12.44 37.51
CA SER A 75 -25.97 11.21 36.75
C SER A 75 -27.33 10.55 36.51
N SER A 76 -27.46 9.88 35.37
CA SER A 76 -28.54 8.97 35.07
C SER A 76 -27.93 7.66 34.60
N VAL A 77 -28.44 6.54 35.14
CA VAL A 77 -28.05 5.19 34.69
C VAL A 77 -29.22 4.62 33.92
N LEU A 78 -28.97 4.32 32.65
CA LEU A 78 -29.91 3.61 31.80
C LEU A 78 -29.45 2.16 31.78
N GLN A 79 -30.23 1.26 32.38
CA GLN A 79 -29.96 -0.19 32.38
C GLN A 79 -31.28 -0.95 32.17
N PRO A 80 -31.37 -1.82 31.15
CA PRO A 80 -32.56 -2.65 31.00
C PRO A 80 -32.52 -3.83 31.97
N THR A 81 -33.71 -4.33 32.35
CA THR A 81 -33.81 -5.54 33.19
C THR A 81 -33.49 -6.82 32.43
N THR A 82 -33.52 -6.76 31.10
CA THR A 82 -33.17 -7.83 30.16
C THR A 82 -32.45 -7.22 28.97
N ASP A 83 -31.46 -7.91 28.41
CA ASP A 83 -30.75 -7.42 27.23
C ASP A 83 -31.72 -7.09 26.08
N SER A 84 -31.44 -6.00 25.37
CA SER A 84 -32.20 -5.52 24.23
C SER A 84 -31.28 -5.07 23.11
N THR A 85 -31.64 -5.43 21.87
CA THR A 85 -30.95 -4.97 20.65
C THR A 85 -31.19 -3.49 20.36
N THR A 86 -32.16 -2.88 21.05
CA THR A 86 -32.57 -1.48 20.88
C THR A 86 -32.75 -0.78 22.23
N PHE A 87 -31.89 -1.12 23.21
CA PHE A 87 -32.05 -0.64 24.59
C PHE A 87 -32.20 0.88 24.71
N PHE A 88 -31.31 1.62 24.05
CA PHE A 88 -31.40 3.07 23.91
C PHE A 88 -31.21 3.45 22.45
N GLN A 89 -32.20 4.17 21.91
CA GLN A 89 -32.18 4.65 20.54
C GLN A 89 -32.34 6.16 20.49
N VAL A 90 -31.49 6.81 19.71
CA VAL A 90 -31.70 8.18 19.24
C VAL A 90 -32.23 8.07 17.82
N LYS A 91 -33.43 8.62 17.59
CA LYS A 91 -34.06 8.67 16.27
C LYS A 91 -34.19 10.11 15.79
N ASP A 92 -34.18 10.29 14.49
CA ASP A 92 -34.61 11.55 13.90
C ASP A 92 -36.14 11.70 13.93
N GLN A 93 -36.64 12.80 13.37
CA GLN A 93 -38.08 13.08 13.29
C GLN A 93 -38.85 12.04 12.46
N ASP A 94 -38.20 11.44 11.47
CA ASP A 94 -38.80 10.48 10.54
C ASP A 94 -38.75 9.04 11.09
N GLY A 95 -38.11 8.85 12.24
CA GLY A 95 -37.97 7.56 12.92
C GLY A 95 -36.75 6.76 12.49
N ASN A 96 -35.86 7.32 11.67
CA ASN A 96 -34.58 6.70 11.33
C ASN A 96 -33.67 6.74 12.54
N VAL A 97 -32.90 5.67 12.74
CA VAL A 97 -31.99 5.55 13.88
C VAL A 97 -30.71 6.33 13.60
N ILE A 98 -30.40 7.31 14.46
CA ILE A 98 -29.13 8.03 14.48
C ILE A 98 -28.10 7.29 15.35
N GLY A 99 -28.53 6.73 16.48
CA GLY A 99 -27.68 5.99 17.40
C GLY A 99 -28.43 4.85 18.10
N ASN A 100 -27.78 3.70 18.26
CA ASN A 100 -28.36 2.51 18.86
C ASN A 100 -27.38 1.84 19.83
N PHE A 101 -27.82 1.60 21.06
CA PHE A 101 -27.10 0.78 22.02
C PHE A 101 -27.74 -0.61 22.08
N ASP A 102 -27.01 -1.59 21.56
CA ASP A 102 -27.37 -3.00 21.58
C ASP A 102 -26.69 -3.69 22.76
N THR A 103 -27.46 -3.96 23.80
CA THR A 103 -26.99 -4.60 25.03
C THR A 103 -26.95 -6.13 24.92
N VAL A 104 -27.64 -6.74 23.94
CA VAL A 104 -27.54 -8.18 23.68
C VAL A 104 -26.17 -8.52 23.14
N ASN A 105 -25.65 -7.69 22.23
CA ASN A 105 -24.40 -7.94 21.53
C ASN A 105 -23.23 -7.05 21.98
N ASN A 106 -23.45 -6.13 22.93
CA ASN A 106 -22.49 -5.13 23.41
C ASN A 106 -21.97 -4.21 22.29
N ARG A 107 -22.88 -3.58 21.52
CA ARG A 107 -22.54 -2.77 20.34
C ARG A 107 -23.14 -1.37 20.39
N LEU A 108 -22.44 -0.44 19.74
CA LEU A 108 -22.89 0.90 19.40
C LEU A 108 -23.06 1.01 17.89
N GLY A 109 -24.30 1.20 17.44
CA GLY A 109 -24.62 1.58 16.07
C GLY A 109 -24.74 3.09 15.95
N ILE A 110 -24.19 3.67 14.88
CA ILE A 110 -24.45 5.02 14.42
C ILE A 110 -25.06 4.89 13.03
N GLN A 111 -26.24 5.49 12.83
CA GLN A 111 -27.02 5.37 11.59
C GLN A 111 -27.50 3.93 11.27
N THR A 112 -27.57 3.05 12.27
CA THR A 112 -28.09 1.68 12.14
C THR A 112 -28.68 1.16 13.46
N ASP A 113 -29.76 0.38 13.39
CA ASP A 113 -30.40 -0.30 14.51
C ASP A 113 -29.96 -1.76 14.70
N ALA A 114 -29.17 -2.28 13.75
CA ALA A 114 -28.64 -3.64 13.75
C ALA A 114 -27.11 -3.60 13.56
N PRO A 115 -26.35 -3.04 14.53
CA PRO A 115 -24.90 -2.99 14.43
C PRO A 115 -24.31 -4.41 14.35
N LEU A 116 -23.33 -4.61 13.45
CA LEU A 116 -22.68 -5.91 13.23
C LEU A 116 -21.29 -6.00 13.89
N ALA A 117 -20.74 -4.85 14.32
CA ALA A 117 -19.48 -4.67 15.03
C ALA A 117 -19.70 -3.91 16.37
N PRO A 118 -18.78 -3.98 17.35
CA PRO A 118 -18.82 -3.19 18.58
C PRO A 118 -19.04 -1.70 18.36
N VAL A 119 -18.41 -1.10 17.34
CA VAL A 119 -18.76 0.24 16.85
C VAL A 119 -19.02 0.15 15.35
N HIS A 120 -20.25 0.42 14.94
CA HIS A 120 -20.67 0.35 13.54
C HIS A 120 -21.25 1.69 13.07
N ILE A 121 -20.60 2.35 12.11
CA ILE A 121 -21.10 3.56 11.46
C ILE A 121 -21.55 3.19 10.04
N LYS A 122 -22.85 3.26 9.79
CA LYS A 122 -23.46 2.81 8.53
C LYS A 122 -24.16 3.95 7.80
N LEU A 123 -23.65 4.36 6.64
CA LEU A 123 -24.23 5.44 5.84
C LEU A 123 -24.81 4.97 4.50
N GLY A 124 -24.70 3.69 4.15
CA GLY A 124 -25.16 3.14 2.87
C GLY A 124 -25.72 1.71 2.95
N THR A 125 -26.21 1.21 1.82
CA THR A 125 -26.79 -0.15 1.68
C THR A 125 -25.83 -1.17 1.04
N GLY A 126 -24.58 -0.77 0.78
CA GLY A 126 -23.56 -1.58 0.10
C GLY A 126 -23.12 -2.83 0.88
N GLN A 127 -22.78 -3.88 0.13
CA GLN A 127 -22.65 -5.26 0.57
C GLN A 127 -21.20 -5.65 0.91
N SER A 128 -20.65 -5.12 1.99
CA SER A 128 -19.60 -5.81 2.73
C SER A 128 -20.19 -6.14 4.08
N VAL A 129 -20.63 -7.40 4.29
CA VAL A 129 -21.24 -7.82 5.55
C VAL A 129 -20.15 -7.83 6.62
N PRO A 130 -20.11 -6.88 7.56
CA PRO A 130 -19.15 -6.90 8.63
C PRO A 130 -19.40 -8.11 9.52
N THR A 131 -18.34 -8.67 10.07
CA THR A 131 -18.39 -9.83 10.95
C THR A 131 -18.22 -9.40 12.39
N VAL A 132 -18.56 -10.29 13.32
CA VAL A 132 -18.35 -10.05 14.76
C VAL A 132 -16.86 -9.92 15.16
N LYS A 133 -15.93 -10.20 14.24
CA LYS A 133 -14.49 -10.01 14.44
C LYS A 133 -14.04 -8.58 14.14
N ASP A 134 -14.83 -7.81 13.41
CA ASP A 134 -14.54 -6.42 13.08
C ASP A 134 -14.90 -5.55 14.29
N LEU A 135 -13.95 -4.77 14.82
CA LEU A 135 -14.17 -3.94 16.01
C LEU A 135 -14.77 -2.57 15.67
N LEU A 136 -14.31 -1.97 14.57
CA LEU A 136 -14.77 -0.69 14.03
C LEU A 136 -15.08 -0.88 12.55
N VAL A 137 -16.28 -0.49 12.16
CA VAL A 137 -16.72 -0.51 10.76
C VAL A 137 -17.23 0.86 10.38
N ILE A 138 -16.71 1.40 9.28
CA ILE A 138 -17.16 2.65 8.66
C ILE A 138 -17.47 2.33 7.21
N GLU A 139 -18.75 2.27 6.84
CA GLU A 139 -19.17 1.92 5.48
C GLU A 139 -19.88 3.10 4.77
N ASN A 140 -19.42 3.41 3.54
CA ASN A 140 -20.02 4.34 2.59
C ASN A 140 -19.80 3.82 1.15
N ASN A 141 -20.74 4.04 0.23
CA ASN A 141 -20.67 3.54 -1.16
C ASN A 141 -19.73 4.38 -2.06
N GLY A 142 -18.76 5.07 -1.47
CA GLY A 142 -17.77 5.92 -2.12
C GLY A 142 -16.56 6.08 -1.20
N ASP A 143 -15.77 7.14 -1.37
CA ASP A 143 -14.60 7.35 -0.51
C ASP A 143 -15.03 7.64 0.94
N ALA A 144 -14.51 6.84 1.88
CA ALA A 144 -14.68 7.04 3.30
C ALA A 144 -13.31 7.37 3.93
N PHE A 145 -13.22 8.52 4.60
CA PHE A 145 -11.99 8.97 5.22
C PHE A 145 -12.16 9.07 6.74
N VAL A 146 -11.17 8.60 7.49
CA VAL A 146 -11.02 8.94 8.90
C VAL A 146 -10.13 10.17 8.98
N ASN A 147 -10.73 11.32 9.29
CA ASN A 147 -9.96 12.56 9.42
C ASN A 147 -9.39 12.69 10.84
N PHE A 148 -8.07 12.78 10.92
CA PHE A 148 -7.37 13.08 12.17
C PHE A 148 -6.94 14.55 12.14
N ILE A 149 -7.60 15.42 12.90
CA ILE A 149 -7.21 16.84 13.01
C ILE A 149 -6.44 17.04 14.31
N GLY A 150 -5.18 17.49 14.19
CA GLY A 150 -4.29 17.70 15.31
C GLY A 150 -4.33 19.16 15.76
N LEU A 151 -4.09 19.42 17.03
CA LEU A 151 -3.83 20.78 17.49
C LEU A 151 -2.49 21.27 16.91
N SER A 152 -2.36 22.59 16.74
CA SER A 152 -1.09 23.25 16.39
C SER A 152 0.05 22.71 17.26
N GLY A 153 1.09 22.14 16.63
CA GLY A 153 2.23 21.55 17.32
C GLY A 153 2.16 20.04 17.56
N ASN A 154 1.05 19.38 17.19
CA ASN A 154 1.07 17.91 17.10
C ASN A 154 1.96 17.48 15.93
N THR A 155 2.94 16.65 16.22
CA THR A 155 3.90 16.18 15.22
C THR A 155 3.34 15.02 14.42
N THR A 156 2.47 14.17 14.97
CA THR A 156 2.17 12.86 14.36
C THR A 156 0.75 12.38 14.60
N GLN A 157 0.12 11.85 13.57
CA GLN A 157 -1.22 11.24 13.63
C GLN A 157 -1.26 9.96 12.82
N GLY A 158 -2.06 8.99 13.25
CA GLY A 158 -2.18 7.73 12.52
C GLY A 158 -2.75 6.60 13.36
N PHE A 159 -2.53 5.38 12.88
CA PHE A 159 -2.95 4.14 13.53
C PHE A 159 -1.79 3.55 14.33
N ILE A 160 -2.08 3.10 15.54
CA ILE A 160 -1.11 2.48 16.45
C ILE A 160 -1.43 0.99 16.53
N PHE A 161 -0.41 0.17 16.26
CA PHE A 161 -0.41 -1.28 16.45
C PHE A 161 0.45 -1.60 17.67
N SER A 162 -0.14 -2.22 18.69
CA SER A 162 0.53 -2.42 19.98
C SER A 162 0.02 -3.67 20.65
N ASP A 163 0.89 -4.28 21.46
CA ASP A 163 0.55 -5.35 22.38
C ASP A 163 0.72 -4.83 23.83
N ASN A 164 1.37 -5.59 24.70
CA ASN A 164 1.74 -5.14 26.04
C ASN A 164 2.70 -3.93 26.03
N VAL A 165 3.30 -3.58 24.89
CA VAL A 165 4.09 -2.36 24.70
C VAL A 165 3.41 -1.45 23.68
N ARG A 166 3.22 -0.18 24.07
CA ARG A 166 2.57 0.82 23.22
C ARG A 166 3.49 1.29 22.10
N SER A 167 2.89 1.56 20.94
CA SER A 167 3.47 2.23 19.77
C SER A 167 4.66 1.53 19.12
N ILE A 168 4.76 0.20 19.23
CA ILE A 168 5.79 -0.59 18.53
C ILE A 168 5.55 -0.62 17.01
N GLY A 169 4.29 -0.82 16.59
CA GLY A 169 3.89 -0.67 15.20
C GLY A 169 3.06 0.60 15.03
N ASN A 170 3.27 1.34 13.95
CA ASN A 170 2.37 2.43 13.58
C ASN A 170 2.39 2.64 12.06
N ILE A 171 1.30 3.21 11.57
CA ILE A 171 1.21 3.82 10.26
C ILE A 171 0.76 5.25 10.51
N GLY A 172 1.56 6.23 10.11
CA GLY A 172 1.31 7.60 10.49
C GLY A 172 1.77 8.63 9.49
N TYR A 173 1.27 9.85 9.68
CA TYR A 173 1.71 11.05 8.99
C TYR A 173 2.30 12.01 10.02
N GLN A 174 3.53 12.45 9.77
CA GLN A 174 4.21 13.46 10.54
C GLN A 174 4.08 14.83 9.86
N HIS A 175 3.26 15.72 10.45
CA HIS A 175 2.95 17.04 9.90
C HIS A 175 4.16 17.98 9.85
N SER A 176 5.04 17.92 10.84
CA SER A 176 6.21 18.80 10.91
C SER A 176 7.22 18.57 9.80
N THR A 177 7.24 17.37 9.19
CA THR A 177 8.16 16.99 8.12
C THR A 177 7.45 16.62 6.82
N GLY A 178 6.11 16.62 6.81
CA GLY A 178 5.32 16.16 5.67
C GLY A 178 5.63 14.72 5.27
N THR A 179 5.77 13.81 6.25
CA THR A 179 6.24 12.44 6.00
C THR A 179 5.17 11.42 6.37
N PHE A 180 4.75 10.61 5.41
CA PHE A 180 4.07 9.34 5.68
C PHE A 180 5.11 8.28 6.07
N PHE A 181 4.83 7.47 7.09
CA PHE A 181 5.79 6.47 7.54
C PHE A 181 5.11 5.26 8.16
N MET A 182 5.89 4.18 8.24
CA MET A 182 5.53 2.95 8.94
C MET A 182 6.62 2.61 9.96
N THR A 183 6.23 2.09 11.12
CA THR A 183 7.17 1.50 12.08
C THR A 183 6.88 0.03 12.35
N ALA A 184 7.93 -0.73 12.59
CA ALA A 184 7.90 -2.07 13.16
C ALA A 184 8.98 -2.19 14.23
N GLY A 185 8.71 -2.88 15.34
CA GLY A 185 9.69 -2.99 16.43
C GLY A 185 10.05 -1.64 17.09
N GLY A 186 9.19 -0.62 16.96
CA GLY A 186 9.46 0.75 17.43
C GLY A 186 10.39 1.56 16.51
N THR A 187 10.79 1.01 15.37
CA THR A 187 11.72 1.64 14.41
C THR A 187 11.01 1.91 13.09
N ARG A 188 11.30 3.04 12.44
CA ARG A 188 10.79 3.32 11.10
C ARG A 188 11.40 2.34 10.10
N THR A 189 10.57 1.74 9.27
CA THR A 189 10.98 0.79 8.22
C THR A 189 10.70 1.33 6.83
N PHE A 190 9.77 2.27 6.69
CA PHE A 190 9.44 2.93 5.44
C PHE A 190 9.05 4.39 5.67
N ASN A 191 9.53 5.27 4.80
CA ASN A 191 9.12 6.68 4.71
C ASN A 191 8.71 7.03 3.28
N LEU A 192 7.72 7.92 3.16
CA LEU A 192 7.42 8.68 1.95
C LEU A 192 7.27 10.15 2.34
N ASN A 193 8.11 11.02 1.80
CA ASN A 193 8.04 12.46 2.11
C ASN A 193 7.24 13.25 1.07
N ALA A 194 6.89 14.49 1.40
CA ALA A 194 6.16 15.41 0.52
C ALA A 194 6.91 15.76 -0.79
N GLY A 195 8.21 15.48 -0.87
CA GLY A 195 9.00 15.61 -2.09
C GLY A 195 8.96 14.38 -2.99
N GLY A 196 8.20 13.33 -2.63
CA GLY A 196 8.07 12.10 -3.42
C GLY A 196 9.19 11.08 -3.20
N VAL A 197 10.07 11.28 -2.22
CA VAL A 197 11.14 10.32 -1.92
C VAL A 197 10.60 9.20 -1.04
N GLY A 198 10.63 7.97 -1.56
CA GLY A 198 10.43 6.73 -0.81
C GLY A 198 11.76 6.19 -0.28
N GLU A 199 11.81 5.78 0.99
CA GLU A 199 13.02 5.27 1.63
C GLU A 199 12.70 4.02 2.48
N PHE A 200 13.47 2.94 2.27
CA PHE A 200 13.48 1.76 3.14
C PHE A 200 14.56 1.93 4.20
N LEU A 201 14.18 1.83 5.47
CA LEU A 201 15.05 2.08 6.63
C LEU A 201 15.35 0.79 7.39
N GLY A 202 16.60 0.66 7.86
CA GLY A 202 17.08 -0.48 8.65
C GLY A 202 18.61 -0.52 8.69
N LEU A 203 19.17 -1.45 9.47
CA LEU A 203 20.61 -1.72 9.43
C LEU A 203 21.02 -2.40 8.11
N ASP A 204 20.14 -3.25 7.59
CA ASP A 204 20.31 -4.01 6.36
C ASP A 204 19.01 -3.92 5.52
N PRO A 205 18.70 -2.77 4.90
CA PRO A 205 17.48 -2.63 4.11
C PRO A 205 17.60 -3.43 2.81
N SER A 206 16.54 -4.18 2.48
CA SER A 206 16.44 -4.94 1.23
C SER A 206 15.05 -4.80 0.61
N LEU A 207 14.99 -4.82 -0.71
CA LEU A 207 13.75 -4.94 -1.48
C LEU A 207 13.73 -6.32 -2.13
N THR A 208 12.63 -7.05 -1.95
CA THR A 208 12.37 -8.33 -2.60
C THR A 208 11.14 -8.20 -3.46
N ILE A 209 11.26 -8.54 -4.74
CA ILE A 209 10.16 -8.64 -5.71
C ILE A 209 10.05 -10.12 -6.05
N HIS A 210 8.85 -10.69 -5.94
CA HIS A 210 8.62 -12.12 -6.12
C HIS A 210 7.45 -12.34 -7.08
N ASN A 211 7.72 -13.02 -8.19
CA ASN A 211 6.70 -13.53 -9.09
C ASN A 211 6.30 -14.93 -8.62
N GLU A 212 5.05 -15.09 -8.16
CA GLU A 212 4.53 -16.36 -7.61
C GLU A 212 4.11 -17.37 -8.70
N THR A 213 4.19 -16.98 -9.97
CA THR A 213 3.81 -17.83 -11.10
C THR A 213 4.91 -18.85 -11.39
N HIS A 214 4.51 -20.10 -11.57
CA HIS A 214 5.43 -21.17 -11.96
C HIS A 214 5.49 -21.23 -13.48
N GLU A 215 6.66 -20.94 -14.05
CA GLU A 215 6.92 -20.97 -15.48
C GLU A 215 8.38 -21.31 -15.74
N ASP A 216 8.68 -22.19 -16.70
CA ASP A 216 10.06 -22.64 -17.00
C ASP A 216 10.51 -22.19 -18.39
N THR A 217 9.84 -21.19 -18.97
CA THR A 217 10.20 -20.64 -20.28
C THR A 217 11.36 -19.68 -20.15
N ASP A 218 12.20 -19.60 -21.19
CA ASP A 218 13.25 -18.60 -21.23
C ASP A 218 12.64 -17.20 -21.22
N GLY A 219 13.09 -16.38 -20.27
CA GLY A 219 12.51 -15.10 -19.98
C GLY A 219 11.36 -15.12 -18.98
N GLY A 220 10.82 -16.28 -18.58
CA GLY A 220 9.70 -16.36 -17.63
C GLY A 220 10.04 -15.93 -16.19
N ARG A 221 9.03 -15.90 -15.31
CA ARG A 221 9.16 -15.49 -13.88
C ARG A 221 9.68 -14.06 -13.69
N GLU A 222 9.33 -13.17 -14.62
CA GLU A 222 9.82 -11.80 -14.76
C GLU A 222 9.47 -10.93 -13.56
N SER A 223 10.36 -9.99 -13.25
CA SER A 223 10.12 -8.86 -12.34
C SER A 223 10.85 -7.63 -12.85
N GLU A 224 10.18 -6.47 -12.80
CA GLU A 224 10.68 -5.24 -13.41
C GLU A 224 10.77 -4.06 -12.42
N LEU A 225 11.77 -3.20 -12.64
CA LEU A 225 11.83 -1.84 -12.12
C LEU A 225 11.81 -0.85 -13.28
N ASN A 226 10.75 -0.03 -13.34
CA ASN A 226 10.49 0.91 -14.42
C ASN A 226 10.79 2.36 -14.01
N PHE A 227 11.53 3.09 -14.86
CA PHE A 227 11.84 4.50 -14.69
C PHE A 227 11.08 5.31 -15.75
N LYS A 228 10.09 6.09 -15.29
CA LYS A 228 9.22 6.86 -16.18
C LYS A 228 9.42 8.37 -16.05
N GLY A 229 9.05 9.09 -17.11
CA GLY A 229 9.01 10.56 -17.12
C GLY A 229 7.99 11.09 -18.11
N GLU A 230 7.49 12.29 -17.82
CA GLU A 230 6.59 13.04 -18.71
C GLU A 230 7.37 13.89 -19.70
N GLN A 231 6.94 13.86 -20.96
CA GLN A 231 7.42 14.75 -22.01
C GLN A 231 6.69 16.09 -21.96
N SER A 232 7.21 17.11 -22.65
CA SER A 232 6.59 18.45 -22.64
C SER A 232 5.17 18.51 -23.22
N GLY A 233 4.75 17.49 -23.97
CA GLY A 233 3.37 17.35 -24.48
C GLY A 233 2.39 16.71 -23.49
N GLY A 234 2.89 16.22 -22.34
CA GLY A 234 2.09 15.53 -21.31
C GLY A 234 2.04 14.01 -21.49
N GLU A 235 2.71 13.45 -22.49
CA GLU A 235 2.86 12.00 -22.66
C GLU A 235 3.84 11.45 -21.61
N GLU A 236 3.44 10.39 -20.90
CA GLU A 236 4.35 9.62 -20.05
C GLU A 236 5.05 8.55 -20.90
N THR A 237 6.37 8.41 -20.70
CA THR A 237 7.18 7.38 -21.36
C THR A 237 8.09 6.68 -20.38
N THR A 238 8.42 5.42 -20.68
CA THR A 238 9.41 4.65 -19.93
C THR A 238 10.78 4.97 -20.50
N LEU A 239 11.62 5.61 -19.68
CA LEU A 239 12.97 6.03 -20.05
C LEU A 239 13.96 4.87 -19.95
N ALA A 240 13.80 4.03 -18.93
CA ALA A 240 14.62 2.86 -18.69
C ALA A 240 13.84 1.78 -17.92
N ARG A 241 14.28 0.53 -18.07
CA ARG A 241 13.78 -0.61 -17.31
C ARG A 241 14.93 -1.54 -16.94
N ILE A 242 14.87 -2.10 -15.73
CA ILE A 242 15.65 -3.25 -15.31
C ILE A 242 14.68 -4.42 -15.16
N GLU A 243 14.98 -5.55 -15.78
CA GLU A 243 14.20 -6.78 -15.69
C GLU A 243 15.08 -7.91 -15.18
N VAL A 244 14.53 -8.75 -14.32
CA VAL A 244 15.16 -10.00 -13.89
C VAL A 244 14.19 -11.14 -14.17
N SER A 245 14.68 -12.22 -14.77
CA SER A 245 13.87 -13.36 -15.21
C SER A 245 14.66 -14.68 -15.22
N HIS A 246 13.98 -15.78 -15.53
CA HIS A 246 14.56 -17.12 -15.68
C HIS A 246 15.36 -17.23 -16.99
N ASP A 247 16.52 -17.87 -16.95
CA ASP A 247 17.43 -18.05 -18.11
C ASP A 247 17.38 -19.50 -18.63
N GLY A 248 16.78 -19.66 -19.81
CA GLY A 248 16.63 -20.94 -20.49
C GLY A 248 15.28 -21.63 -20.24
N ALA A 249 15.13 -22.85 -20.79
CA ALA A 249 13.84 -23.57 -20.81
C ALA A 249 13.76 -24.76 -19.85
N ALA A 250 14.75 -24.92 -18.97
CA ALA A 250 14.82 -26.03 -18.04
C ALA A 250 14.18 -25.67 -16.71
N ASP A 251 13.63 -26.66 -16.00
CA ASP A 251 13.24 -26.48 -14.60
C ASP A 251 14.51 -26.39 -13.72
N ASP A 252 15.05 -25.18 -13.66
CA ASP A 252 16.24 -24.84 -12.89
C ASP A 252 16.13 -23.44 -12.25
N GLU A 253 17.22 -23.02 -11.60
CA GLU A 253 17.31 -21.80 -10.79
C GLU A 253 18.11 -20.69 -11.49
N LYS A 254 18.31 -20.80 -12.81
CA LYS A 254 19.11 -19.84 -13.56
C LYS A 254 18.39 -18.51 -13.68
N GLY A 255 19.11 -17.42 -13.47
CA GLY A 255 18.59 -16.07 -13.63
C GLY A 255 19.35 -15.30 -14.71
N GLN A 256 18.65 -14.38 -15.34
CA GLN A 256 19.20 -13.34 -16.21
C GLN A 256 18.74 -11.95 -15.75
N GLU A 257 19.56 -10.93 -16.02
CA GLU A 257 19.23 -9.52 -15.85
C GLU A 257 19.29 -8.82 -17.21
N LYS A 258 18.25 -8.05 -17.55
CA LYS A 258 18.17 -7.27 -18.78
C LYS A 258 18.03 -5.78 -18.49
N GLY A 259 18.79 -4.97 -19.22
CA GLY A 259 18.72 -3.52 -19.20
C GLY A 259 18.09 -2.99 -20.49
N PHE A 260 17.05 -2.16 -20.36
CA PHE A 260 16.35 -1.52 -21.47
C PHE A 260 16.44 0.00 -21.37
N ILE A 261 16.66 0.66 -22.50
CA ILE A 261 16.77 2.12 -22.60
C ILE A 261 15.95 2.61 -23.79
N ASN A 262 15.18 3.67 -23.58
CA ASN A 262 14.42 4.33 -24.64
C ASN A 262 15.37 5.14 -25.55
N ASP A 263 15.36 4.86 -26.85
CA ASP A 263 16.25 5.50 -27.82
C ASP A 263 15.65 6.76 -28.50
N GLY A 264 14.40 7.10 -28.17
CA GLY A 264 13.73 8.33 -28.59
C GLY A 264 12.38 8.11 -29.27
N ASP A 265 12.03 6.91 -29.71
CA ASP A 265 10.71 6.60 -30.30
C ASP A 265 10.07 5.28 -29.82
N ASP A 266 10.63 4.66 -28.79
CA ASP A 266 10.13 3.41 -28.16
C ASP A 266 8.84 3.59 -27.33
N GLY A 267 8.49 4.81 -26.94
CA GLY A 267 7.33 5.10 -26.07
C GLY A 267 7.43 4.42 -24.70
N ASP A 268 6.56 3.45 -24.43
CA ASP A 268 6.50 2.68 -23.18
C ASP A 268 7.10 1.26 -23.33
N SER A 269 7.86 1.01 -24.41
CA SER A 269 8.48 -0.28 -24.71
C SER A 269 9.95 -0.10 -25.08
N PRO A 270 10.81 0.32 -24.13
CA PRO A 270 12.22 0.61 -24.39
C PRO A 270 12.96 -0.59 -24.96
N THR A 271 13.94 -0.34 -25.84
CA THR A 271 14.76 -1.37 -26.47
C THR A 271 15.80 -1.96 -25.50
N GLN A 272 16.04 -3.27 -25.57
CA GLN A 272 17.07 -3.95 -24.78
C GLN A 272 18.47 -3.54 -25.24
N VAL A 273 19.32 -3.09 -24.32
CA VAL A 273 20.69 -2.65 -24.62
C VAL A 273 21.76 -3.52 -23.95
N ARG A 274 21.40 -4.25 -22.89
CA ARG A 274 22.29 -5.08 -22.09
C ARG A 274 21.57 -6.33 -21.60
N GLU A 275 22.32 -7.43 -21.50
CA GLU A 275 21.93 -8.65 -20.78
C GLU A 275 23.12 -9.22 -20.01
N TRP A 276 22.86 -9.71 -18.80
CA TRP A 276 23.72 -10.65 -18.07
C TRP A 276 22.97 -11.97 -17.93
N ASP A 277 23.52 -13.03 -18.49
CA ASP A 277 22.96 -14.38 -18.38
C ASP A 277 23.47 -15.11 -17.12
N SER A 278 23.00 -16.33 -16.91
CA SER A 278 23.36 -17.13 -15.73
C SER A 278 24.82 -17.60 -15.70
N ILE A 279 25.57 -17.47 -16.80
CA ILE A 279 27.01 -17.75 -16.85
C ILE A 279 27.88 -16.50 -16.66
N GLY A 280 27.26 -15.32 -16.49
CA GLY A 280 27.92 -14.05 -16.22
C GLY A 280 28.51 -13.39 -17.47
N LEU A 281 28.01 -13.74 -18.66
CA LEU A 281 28.41 -13.12 -19.92
C LEU A 281 27.58 -11.85 -20.14
N GLU A 282 28.25 -10.71 -20.43
CA GLU A 282 27.58 -9.47 -20.79
C GLU A 282 27.39 -9.39 -22.30
N PHE A 283 26.14 -9.38 -22.75
CA PHE A 283 25.78 -9.08 -24.13
C PHE A 283 25.39 -7.62 -24.24
N VAL A 284 26.17 -6.82 -24.98
CA VAL A 284 25.83 -5.43 -25.32
C VAL A 284 25.50 -5.38 -26.81
N ASN A 285 24.22 -5.17 -27.12
CA ASN A 285 23.73 -4.89 -28.48
C ASN A 285 24.36 -5.80 -29.57
N SER A 286 24.37 -7.12 -29.33
CA SER A 286 24.94 -8.18 -30.21
C SER A 286 26.44 -8.13 -30.50
N THR A 287 27.19 -7.20 -29.91
CA THR A 287 28.66 -7.16 -29.98
C THR A 287 29.23 -7.63 -28.66
N ILE A 288 29.68 -8.89 -28.61
CA ILE A 288 30.41 -9.42 -27.46
C ILE A 288 31.70 -8.60 -27.34
N ILE A 289 31.85 -7.79 -26.30
CA ILE A 289 33.08 -7.01 -26.03
C ILE A 289 34.29 -7.93 -25.79
N TYR A 290 34.03 -9.23 -25.59
CA TYR A 290 35.01 -10.30 -25.47
C TYR A 290 34.63 -11.49 -26.34
N ASP A 291 34.52 -11.30 -27.66
CA ASP A 291 34.54 -12.44 -28.58
C ASP A 291 35.96 -13.03 -28.62
N VAL A 292 36.38 -13.67 -27.52
CA VAL A 292 37.58 -14.49 -27.48
C VAL A 292 37.29 -15.73 -28.32
N ASN A 293 37.39 -15.58 -29.64
CA ASN A 293 37.40 -16.72 -30.54
C ASN A 293 38.68 -17.51 -30.23
N ASN A 294 38.55 -18.67 -29.57
CA ASN A 294 39.65 -19.66 -29.54
C ASN A 294 39.68 -20.34 -30.93
N ILE A 295 40.40 -19.72 -31.86
CA ILE A 295 40.48 -20.17 -33.24
C ILE A 295 41.53 -21.29 -33.31
N SER A 296 41.11 -22.49 -33.68
CA SER A 296 41.98 -23.68 -33.82
C SER A 296 41.90 -24.33 -35.20
N ALA A 297 41.27 -23.65 -36.16
CA ALA A 297 41.13 -24.04 -37.56
C ALA A 297 41.06 -22.78 -38.45
N ASP A 298 41.28 -22.95 -39.75
CA ASP A 298 41.16 -21.86 -40.73
C ASP A 298 39.82 -21.13 -40.63
N ILE A 299 39.87 -19.80 -40.72
CA ILE A 299 38.70 -18.93 -40.72
C ILE A 299 38.71 -18.10 -41.99
N VAL A 300 37.63 -18.14 -42.76
CA VAL A 300 37.55 -17.40 -44.03
C VAL A 300 37.62 -15.89 -43.81
N THR A 301 36.96 -15.38 -42.76
CA THR A 301 36.89 -13.94 -42.46
C THR A 301 36.94 -13.68 -40.95
N PHE A 302 37.91 -12.89 -40.49
CA PHE A 302 37.99 -12.43 -39.12
C PHE A 302 36.98 -11.30 -38.85
N ASN A 303 36.44 -11.24 -37.63
CA ASN A 303 35.66 -10.08 -37.19
C ASN A 303 36.53 -8.83 -37.23
N THR A 304 35.97 -7.74 -37.75
CA THR A 304 36.68 -6.46 -37.90
C THR A 304 36.84 -5.70 -36.59
N TYR A 305 36.43 -6.27 -35.45
CA TYR A 305 36.60 -5.67 -34.14
C TYR A 305 36.85 -6.74 -33.07
N GLY A 306 37.36 -6.33 -31.91
CA GLY A 306 37.50 -7.19 -30.72
C GLY A 306 38.87 -7.86 -30.60
N LEU A 307 38.94 -8.92 -29.79
CA LEU A 307 40.17 -9.66 -29.45
C LEU A 307 40.11 -11.09 -29.95
N HIS A 308 40.94 -11.44 -30.92
CA HIS A 308 41.11 -12.81 -31.42
C HIS A 308 42.27 -13.49 -30.70
N ILE A 309 42.02 -14.60 -30.00
CA ILE A 309 43.06 -15.42 -29.36
C ILE A 309 43.22 -16.71 -30.16
N ILE A 310 44.25 -16.79 -30.99
CA ILE A 310 44.42 -17.82 -32.01
C ILE A 310 45.40 -18.90 -31.51
N ASP A 311 45.01 -20.17 -31.63
CA ASP A 311 45.82 -21.34 -31.26
C ASP A 311 46.22 -22.14 -32.51
N SER A 312 47.43 -21.90 -33.02
CA SER A 312 47.96 -22.59 -34.21
C SER A 312 48.69 -23.90 -33.88
N SER A 313 48.48 -24.48 -32.69
CA SER A 313 49.20 -25.69 -32.28
C SER A 313 48.87 -26.94 -33.13
N GLY A 314 47.66 -26.99 -33.71
CA GLY A 314 47.20 -28.11 -34.55
C GLY A 314 47.52 -27.99 -36.04
N ALA A 315 47.41 -26.78 -36.60
CA ALA A 315 47.67 -26.47 -38.01
C ALA A 315 47.96 -24.96 -38.17
N GLY A 316 48.53 -24.57 -39.31
CA GLY A 316 48.59 -23.16 -39.69
C GLY A 316 47.18 -22.62 -39.89
N ILE A 317 46.95 -21.36 -39.53
CA ILE A 317 45.64 -20.72 -39.60
C ILE A 317 45.73 -19.55 -40.57
N THR A 318 44.93 -19.56 -41.62
CA THR A 318 44.81 -18.42 -42.54
C THR A 318 43.43 -17.79 -42.41
N GLY A 319 43.37 -16.45 -42.48
CA GLY A 319 42.09 -15.76 -42.60
C GLY A 319 42.20 -14.33 -43.12
N THR A 320 41.06 -13.75 -43.52
CA THR A 320 41.00 -12.40 -44.08
C THR A 320 40.35 -11.43 -43.12
N LEU A 321 41.00 -10.29 -42.84
CA LEU A 321 40.38 -9.14 -42.17
C LEU A 321 39.83 -8.19 -43.24
N ALA A 322 38.51 -8.00 -43.27
CA ALA A 322 37.85 -7.09 -44.19
C ALA A 322 38.06 -5.61 -43.80
N ALA A 323 37.66 -4.68 -44.68
CA ALA A 323 37.68 -3.24 -44.39
C ALA A 323 36.83 -2.90 -43.15
N GLY A 324 37.29 -1.93 -42.36
CA GLY A 324 36.52 -1.39 -41.24
C GLY A 324 35.31 -0.57 -41.72
N THR A 325 34.34 -0.37 -40.83
CA THR A 325 33.10 0.37 -41.15
C THR A 325 32.96 1.67 -40.36
N LYS A 326 33.76 1.86 -39.30
CA LYS A 326 33.71 3.04 -38.41
C LYS A 326 35.12 3.48 -38.06
N THR A 327 35.42 4.77 -38.20
CA THR A 327 36.69 5.35 -37.72
C THR A 327 36.85 5.09 -36.22
N GLY A 328 38.04 4.65 -35.82
CA GLY A 328 38.37 4.27 -34.43
C GLY A 328 38.00 2.82 -34.08
N GLN A 329 37.41 2.06 -35.00
CA GLN A 329 37.23 0.62 -34.85
C GLN A 329 38.60 -0.06 -34.69
N SER A 330 38.74 -0.95 -33.70
CA SER A 330 40.00 -1.65 -33.44
C SER A 330 39.82 -3.16 -33.36
N VAL A 331 40.84 -3.88 -33.81
CA VAL A 331 40.93 -5.34 -33.71
C VAL A 331 42.32 -5.73 -33.20
N LYS A 332 42.36 -6.69 -32.29
CA LYS A 332 43.59 -7.24 -31.73
C LYS A 332 43.65 -8.73 -31.97
N PHE A 333 44.77 -9.21 -32.49
CA PHE A 333 45.08 -10.63 -32.67
C PHE A 333 46.18 -11.02 -31.70
N VAL A 334 46.05 -12.18 -31.06
CA VAL A 334 47.07 -12.73 -30.14
C VAL A 334 47.28 -14.20 -30.47
N CYS A 335 48.51 -14.58 -30.81
CA CYS A 335 48.93 -15.96 -30.92
C CYS A 335 49.07 -16.56 -29.52
N LYS A 336 48.14 -17.43 -29.13
CA LYS A 336 48.12 -18.11 -27.82
C LYS A 336 49.29 -19.09 -27.66
N THR A 337 49.54 -19.84 -28.72
CA THR A 337 50.44 -20.99 -28.78
C THR A 337 50.94 -21.11 -30.21
N SER A 338 52.26 -21.06 -30.42
CA SER A 338 52.86 -21.27 -31.74
C SER A 338 53.19 -22.74 -31.94
N GLY A 339 52.44 -23.39 -32.82
CA GLY A 339 52.88 -24.63 -33.49
C GLY A 339 53.10 -24.44 -34.98
N ASN A 340 52.40 -23.49 -35.59
CA ASN A 340 52.40 -23.16 -37.01
C ASN A 340 52.13 -21.65 -37.22
N ASP A 341 52.25 -21.18 -38.46
CA ASP A 341 52.03 -19.79 -38.85
C ASP A 341 50.53 -19.41 -38.75
N ILE A 342 50.26 -18.18 -38.31
CA ILE A 342 48.95 -17.54 -38.42
C ILE A 342 49.07 -16.42 -39.44
N ASP A 343 48.43 -16.58 -40.60
CA ASP A 343 48.47 -15.61 -41.69
C ASP A 343 47.16 -14.82 -41.76
N ILE A 344 47.26 -13.50 -41.52
CA ILE A 344 46.14 -12.57 -41.53
C ILE A 344 46.26 -11.72 -42.79
N THR A 345 45.37 -11.96 -43.76
CA THR A 345 45.26 -11.14 -44.97
C THR A 345 44.40 -9.91 -44.67
N VAL A 346 45.00 -8.75 -44.52
CA VAL A 346 44.33 -7.48 -44.19
C VAL A 346 44.00 -6.73 -45.48
N SER A 347 42.71 -6.57 -45.75
CA SER A 347 42.23 -5.71 -46.86
C SER A 347 42.32 -4.24 -46.44
N ASN A 348 42.72 -3.34 -47.33
CA ASN A 348 42.90 -1.92 -47.06
C ASN A 348 43.90 -1.65 -45.93
N HIS A 349 45.10 -2.25 -45.96
CA HIS A 349 46.15 -1.92 -45.00
C HIS A 349 46.99 -0.73 -45.48
N VAL A 350 47.50 0.08 -44.56
CA VAL A 350 48.22 1.33 -44.90
C VAL A 350 49.51 1.12 -45.72
N THR A 351 50.13 -0.07 -45.63
CA THR A 351 51.39 -0.39 -46.35
C THR A 351 51.16 -1.09 -47.68
N SER A 352 50.14 -1.94 -47.80
CA SER A 352 49.76 -2.63 -49.05
C SER A 352 48.30 -3.12 -48.98
N ASP A 353 47.70 -3.41 -50.14
CA ASP A 353 46.30 -3.87 -50.21
C ASP A 353 46.14 -5.05 -51.20
N PRO A 354 45.89 -6.29 -50.71
CA PRO A 354 45.91 -6.70 -49.30
C PRO A 354 47.35 -6.90 -48.76
N GLU A 355 47.55 -6.68 -47.45
CA GLU A 355 48.79 -7.01 -46.72
C GLU A 355 48.63 -8.35 -46.01
N VAL A 356 49.67 -9.20 -45.96
CA VAL A 356 49.67 -10.42 -45.13
C VAL A 356 50.55 -10.20 -43.91
N ILE A 357 49.93 -10.23 -42.73
CA ILE A 357 50.64 -10.13 -41.45
C ILE A 357 50.68 -11.52 -40.82
N ARG A 358 51.88 -11.95 -40.44
CA ARG A 358 52.11 -13.28 -39.88
C ARG A 358 52.43 -13.20 -38.39
N LEU A 359 51.75 -14.04 -37.60
CA LEU A 359 52.12 -14.35 -36.23
C LEU A 359 52.65 -15.80 -36.20
N ASP A 360 53.95 -15.98 -36.07
CA ASP A 360 54.63 -17.28 -36.12
C ASP A 360 55.13 -17.77 -34.75
N THR A 361 55.11 -16.88 -33.75
CA THR A 361 55.63 -17.17 -32.42
C THR A 361 54.57 -16.96 -31.33
N ALA A 362 54.62 -17.80 -30.29
CA ALA A 362 53.69 -17.69 -29.17
C ALA A 362 53.81 -16.31 -28.52
N LYS A 363 52.66 -15.72 -28.18
CA LYS A 363 52.53 -14.37 -27.60
C LYS A 363 52.88 -13.24 -28.57
N GLU A 364 53.02 -13.53 -29.86
CA GLU A 364 52.94 -12.48 -30.85
C GLU A 364 51.53 -11.93 -30.94
N TRP A 365 51.43 -10.65 -31.23
CA TRP A 365 50.17 -9.97 -31.34
C TRP A 365 50.26 -8.81 -32.31
N LEU A 366 49.08 -8.45 -32.83
CA LEU A 366 48.88 -7.38 -33.78
C LEU A 366 47.65 -6.58 -33.34
N GLU A 367 47.76 -5.26 -33.26
CA GLU A 367 46.63 -4.37 -33.05
C GLU A 367 46.49 -3.38 -34.21
N LEU A 368 45.33 -3.44 -34.85
CA LEU A 368 44.97 -2.57 -35.98
C LEU A 368 43.83 -1.65 -35.57
N VAL A 369 43.91 -0.40 -36.03
CA VAL A 369 42.85 0.60 -35.88
C VAL A 369 42.46 1.14 -37.25
N TRP A 370 41.16 1.18 -37.52
CA TRP A 370 40.61 1.74 -38.74
C TRP A 370 40.58 3.27 -38.66
N ASP A 371 41.29 3.95 -39.56
CA ASP A 371 41.31 5.42 -39.59
C ASP A 371 40.12 6.05 -40.34
N GLY A 372 39.34 5.21 -41.03
CA GLY A 372 38.24 5.61 -41.92
C GLY A 372 38.43 5.15 -43.36
N THR A 373 39.67 4.88 -43.77
CA THR A 373 40.05 4.46 -45.13
C THR A 373 40.88 3.18 -45.12
N ASP A 374 41.82 3.08 -44.18
CA ASP A 374 42.79 2.00 -44.09
C ASP A 374 42.93 1.49 -42.64
N TRP A 375 43.41 0.26 -42.50
CA TRP A 375 43.91 -0.30 -41.25
C TRP A 375 45.32 0.22 -40.98
N VAL A 376 45.49 0.81 -39.81
CA VAL A 376 46.77 1.31 -39.31
C VAL A 376 47.21 0.42 -38.15
N GLU A 377 48.43 -0.11 -38.25
CA GLU A 377 49.08 -0.79 -37.13
C GLU A 377 49.41 0.21 -36.02
N VAL A 378 48.84 0.00 -34.83
CA VAL A 378 49.03 0.89 -33.68
C VAL A 378 50.13 0.37 -32.77
N ASP A 379 50.22 -0.95 -32.61
CA ASP A 379 51.26 -1.63 -31.86
C ASP A 379 51.26 -3.13 -32.24
N GLY A 380 52.43 -3.77 -32.16
CA GLY A 380 52.63 -5.13 -32.64
C GLY A 380 54.08 -5.61 -32.50
N ASN A 381 54.26 -6.91 -32.34
CA ASN A 381 55.58 -7.56 -32.44
C ASN A 381 55.63 -8.64 -33.53
N GLY A 382 54.58 -8.75 -34.36
CA GLY A 382 54.58 -9.59 -35.56
C GLY A 382 55.47 -9.02 -36.66
N GLN A 383 55.85 -9.85 -37.63
CA GLN A 383 56.59 -9.40 -38.81
C GLN A 383 55.61 -9.10 -39.95
N SER A 384 55.65 -7.87 -40.47
CA SER A 384 54.97 -7.50 -41.72
C SER A 384 55.74 -8.08 -42.91
N TYR A 385 55.03 -8.73 -43.82
CA TYR A 385 55.56 -9.28 -45.06
C TYR A 385 54.85 -8.59 -46.25
N PRO A 386 55.59 -7.92 -47.14
CA PRO A 386 55.02 -7.23 -48.30
C PRO A 386 54.54 -8.19 -49.40
#